data_AF-A0A699XJQ2-F1
#
_entry.id   AF-A0A699XJQ2-F1
#
_cell.length_a   1.000
_cell.length_b   1.000
_cell.length_c   1.000
_cell.angle_alpha   90.00
_cell.angle_beta   90.00
_cell.angle_gamma   90.00
#
_symmetry.space_group_name_H-M   'P 1'
#
loop_
_entity.id
_entity.type
_entity.pdbx_description
1 polymer ?
#
loop_
_entity_poly.entity_id
_entity_poly.type
_entity_poly.pdbx_seq_one_letter_code
_entity_poly.pdbx_strand_id
1 'polypeptide(L)'
;VATEERKIKRYIWGLRAGIRDPVQQARPLTFQEAIELALMVEKENNRQLEEGGDNKRKRENRDDDVKKIKTNSGKMENVHEYKPCT
;
A
#
# COMPACT_ATOMS: atom_id res chain seq x y z
N VAL A 1 16.12 31.84 10.32
CA VAL A 1 16.45 30.67 9.46
C VAL A 1 15.91 29.41 10.12
N ALA A 2 15.27 28.50 9.37
CA ALA A 2 14.82 27.23 9.94
C ALA A 2 16.02 26.31 10.21
N THR A 3 16.12 25.77 11.43
CA THR A 3 17.16 24.80 11.81
C THR A 3 17.00 23.50 11.04
N GLU A 4 18.09 22.78 10.81
CA GLU A 4 18.07 21.55 10.02
C GLU A 4 17.16 20.49 10.64
N GLU A 5 17.21 20.35 11.96
CA GLU A 5 16.33 19.47 12.72
C GLU A 5 14.83 19.77 12.46
N ARG A 6 14.46 21.05 12.37
CA ARG A 6 13.07 21.44 12.08
C ARG A 6 12.67 21.09 10.65
N LYS A 7 13.58 21.21 9.68
CA LYS A 7 13.34 20.79 8.29
C LYS A 7 13.16 19.28 8.20
N ILE A 8 14.04 18.52 8.85
CA ILE A 8 13.97 17.05 8.90
C ILE A 8 12.65 16.59 9.50
N LYS A 9 12.29 17.11 10.69
CA LYS A 9 11.02 16.76 11.35
C LYS A 9 9.81 17.05 10.46
N ARG A 10 9.76 18.23 9.83
CA ARG A 10 8.64 18.62 8.97
C ARG A 10 8.56 17.79 7.69
N TYR A 11 9.70 17.42 7.12
CA TYR A 11 9.77 16.55 5.95
C TYR A 11 9.29 15.14 6.27
N ILE A 12 9.84 14.50 7.32
CA ILE A 12 9.42 13.15 7.75
C ILE A 12 7.92 13.12 8.03
N TRP A 13 7.39 14.14 8.72
CA TRP A 13 5.96 14.20 9.04
C TRP A 13 5.06 14.29 7.80
N GLY A 14 5.55 14.88 6.70
CA GLY A 14 4.84 14.97 5.44
C GLY A 14 4.91 13.71 4.56
N LEU A 15 5.71 12.70 4.92
CA LEU A 15 5.83 11.45 4.16
C LEU A 15 4.62 10.53 4.42
N ARG A 16 4.23 9.75 3.40
CA ARG A 16 3.23 8.68 3.54
C ARG A 16 3.69 7.64 4.55
N ALA A 17 2.75 7.00 5.25
CA ALA A 17 3.05 6.06 6.35
C ALA A 17 4.08 4.97 5.99
N GLY A 18 3.95 4.34 4.81
CA GLY A 18 4.87 3.29 4.35
C GLY A 18 6.31 3.74 4.05
N ILE A 19 6.58 5.04 4.03
CA ILE A 19 7.95 5.61 3.92
C ILE A 19 8.36 6.27 5.23
N ARG A 20 7.43 6.95 5.89
CA ARG A 20 7.68 7.71 7.11
C ARG A 20 8.32 6.87 8.20
N ASP A 21 7.73 5.71 8.51
CA ASP A 21 8.18 4.91 9.65
C ASP A 21 9.61 4.37 9.45
N PRO A 22 9.99 3.82 8.27
CA PRO A 22 11.37 3.49 7.96
C PRO A 22 12.35 4.66 8.05
N VAL A 23 12.00 5.82 7.47
CA VAL A 23 12.87 7.02 7.50
C VAL A 23 13.04 7.54 8.93
N GLN A 24 11.98 7.47 9.73
CA GLN A 24 12.02 7.89 11.13
C GLN A 24 12.87 6.96 12.00
N GLN A 25 12.86 5.65 11.73
CA GLN A 25 13.73 4.68 12.40
C GLN A 25 15.21 4.90 12.07
N ALA A 26 15.53 5.30 10.84
CA ALA A 26 16.89 5.57 10.40
C ALA A 26 17.53 6.82 11.04
N ARG A 27 16.71 7.72 11.63
CA ARG A 27 17.16 8.93 12.36
C ARG A 27 18.19 9.77 11.58
N PRO A 28 17.83 10.33 10.41
CA PRO A 28 18.74 11.17 9.63
C PRO A 28 19.20 12.39 10.42
N LEU A 29 20.48 12.73 10.27
CA LEU A 29 21.12 13.88 10.92
C LEU A 29 21.07 15.12 10.03
N THR A 30 20.97 14.93 8.72
CA THR A 30 20.89 16.02 7.74
C THR A 30 19.60 15.95 6.93
N PHE A 31 19.19 17.09 6.37
CA PHE A 31 18.01 17.14 5.52
C PHE A 31 18.18 16.32 4.24
N GLN A 32 19.38 16.35 3.67
CA GLN A 32 19.73 15.60 2.47
C GLN A 32 19.64 14.09 2.70
N GLU A 33 20.17 13.61 3.83
CA GLU A 33 20.09 12.20 4.21
C GLU A 33 18.63 11.73 4.37
N ALA A 34 17.76 12.58 4.94
CA ALA A 34 16.33 12.27 5.03
C ALA A 34 15.68 12.08 3.65
N ILE A 35 16.08 12.87 2.65
CA ILE A 35 15.62 12.75 1.25
C ILE A 35 16.12 11.44 0.64
N GLU A 36 17.41 11.14 0.78
CA GLU A 36 18.02 9.94 0.22
C GLU A 36 17.40 8.67 0.80
N LEU A 37 17.18 8.62 2.12
CA LEU A 37 16.48 7.52 2.79
C LEU A 37 15.05 7.35 2.27
N ALA A 38 14.30 8.45 2.13
CA ALA A 38 12.93 8.39 1.62
C ALA A 38 12.89 7.84 0.18
N LEU A 39 13.82 8.26 -0.68
CA LEU A 39 13.96 7.76 -2.05
C LEU A 39 14.33 6.27 -2.10
N MET A 40 15.23 5.81 -1.22
CA MET A 40 15.58 4.39 -1.15
C MET A 40 14.39 3.53 -0.73
N VAL A 41 13.66 3.95 0.29
CA VAL A 41 12.47 3.23 0.78
C VAL A 41 11.36 3.22 -0.28
N GLU A 42 11.16 4.32 -0.99
CA GLU A 42 10.19 4.39 -2.08
C GLU A 42 10.53 3.42 -3.22
N LYS A 43 11.80 3.37 -3.64
CA LYS A 43 12.27 2.44 -4.66
C LYS A 43 12.07 0.99 -4.23
N GLU A 44 12.38 0.66 -2.98
CA GLU A 44 12.18 -0.69 -2.46
C GLU A 44 10.70 -1.08 -2.40
N ASN A 45 9.83 -0.17 -1.93
CA ASN A 45 8.39 -0.40 -1.92
C ASN A 45 7.83 -0.63 -3.33
N ASN A 46 8.31 0.12 -4.33
CA ASN A 46 7.89 -0.06 -5.73
C ASN A 46 8.41 -1.38 -6.31
N ARG A 47 9.64 -1.79 -5.98
CA ARG A 47 10.19 -3.09 -6.39
C ARG A 47 9.35 -4.25 -5.87
N GLN A 48 8.96 -4.20 -4.59
CA GLN A 48 8.11 -5.23 -3.99
C GLN A 48 6.69 -5.27 -4.58
N LEU A 49 6.17 -4.14 -5.05
CA LEU A 49 4.87 -4.10 -5.73
C LEU A 49 4.90 -4.80 -7.09
N GLU A 50 5.98 -4.61 -7.87
CA GLU A 50 6.19 -5.28 -9.15
C GLU A 50 6.45 -6.78 -8.95
N GLU A 51 7.25 -7.15 -7.96
CA GLU A 51 7.60 -8.55 -7.66
C GLU A 51 6.45 -9.33 -6.98
N GLY A 52 5.49 -8.62 -6.37
CA GLY A 52 4.26 -9.18 -5.79
C GLY A 52 3.10 -9.36 -6.78
N GLY A 53 3.27 -8.96 -8.04
CA GLY A 53 2.24 -9.02 -9.08
C GLY A 53 1.86 -10.44 -9.54
N ASP A 54 2.74 -11.41 -9.33
CA ASP A 54 2.58 -12.77 -9.88
C ASP A 54 1.72 -13.70 -9.02
N ASN A 55 1.28 -13.26 -7.83
CA ASN A 55 0.48 -14.08 -6.91
C ASN A 55 -1.04 -13.88 -7.05
N LYS A 56 -1.52 -13.38 -8.21
CA LYS A 56 -2.95 -13.40 -8.53
C LYS A 56 -3.38 -14.74 -9.16
N ARG A 57 -3.90 -15.60 -8.28
CA ARG A 57 -4.78 -16.78 -8.51
C ARG A 57 -4.09 -18.11 -8.86
N LYS A 58 -3.98 -18.98 -7.85
CA LYS A 58 -4.27 -20.41 -8.02
C LYS A 58 -5.18 -20.87 -6.88
N ARG A 59 -6.49 -20.65 -7.03
CA ARG A 59 -7.48 -21.38 -6.23
C ARG A 59 -7.39 -22.82 -6.72
N GLU A 60 -6.91 -23.70 -5.87
CA GLU A 60 -6.82 -25.14 -6.11
C GLU A 60 -8.20 -25.65 -6.55
N ASN A 61 -8.31 -26.08 -7.81
CA ASN A 61 -9.46 -26.84 -8.28
C ASN A 61 -9.39 -28.20 -7.60
N ARG A 62 -10.34 -28.46 -6.69
CA ARG A 62 -10.81 -29.83 -6.46
C ARG A 62 -12.04 -30.01 -7.35
N ASP A 63 -11.93 -30.97 -8.25
CA ASP A 63 -12.91 -31.40 -9.21
C ASP A 63 -14.27 -31.70 -8.56
N ASP A 64 -15.37 -31.22 -9.14
CA ASP A 64 -16.22 -32.01 -10.04
C ASP A 64 -17.62 -31.36 -10.22
N ASP A 65 -18.19 -31.69 -11.38
CA ASP A 65 -19.60 -31.61 -11.77
C ASP A 65 -20.21 -30.26 -12.25
N VAL A 66 -20.29 -30.19 -13.58
CA VAL A 66 -21.57 -30.00 -14.31
C VAL A 66 -22.40 -28.79 -13.90
N LYS A 67 -22.23 -27.68 -14.63
CA LYS A 67 -23.28 -27.13 -15.52
C LYS A 67 -22.79 -25.89 -16.26
N LYS A 68 -22.81 -25.98 -17.60
CA LYS A 68 -22.86 -24.83 -18.50
C LYS A 68 -23.89 -23.81 -18.00
N ILE A 69 -23.49 -22.58 -17.71
CA ILE A 69 -24.38 -21.43 -17.89
C ILE A 69 -23.60 -20.33 -18.61
N LYS A 70 -24.13 -20.00 -19.78
CA LYS A 70 -23.65 -18.98 -20.71
C LYS A 70 -23.73 -17.60 -20.05
N THR A 71 -22.77 -16.76 -20.44
CA THR A 71 -22.76 -15.30 -20.30
C THR A 71 -24.13 -14.67 -20.55
N ASN A 72 -24.57 -13.76 -19.68
CA ASN A 72 -25.28 -12.55 -20.10
C ASN A 72 -25.27 -11.47 -19.01
N SER A 73 -25.09 -10.25 -19.51
CA SER A 73 -25.15 -8.94 -18.88
C SER A 73 -26.31 -8.73 -17.89
N GLY A 74 -26.03 -8.05 -16.78
CA GLY A 74 -27.04 -7.58 -15.84
C GLY A 74 -26.42 -6.73 -14.73
N LYS A 75 -27.10 -5.68 -14.33
CA LYS A 75 -26.58 -4.51 -13.60
C LYS A 75 -26.50 -4.71 -12.08
N MET A 76 -25.69 -3.85 -11.48
CA MET A 76 -25.69 -3.37 -10.08
C MET A 76 -26.95 -3.68 -9.28
N GLU A 77 -26.82 -4.14 -8.02
CA GLU A 77 -27.44 -3.53 -6.83
C GLU A 77 -26.55 -3.81 -5.60
N ASN A 78 -26.01 -2.76 -4.99
CA ASN A 78 -25.26 -2.81 -3.73
C ASN A 78 -26.27 -2.49 -2.61
N VAL A 79 -26.73 -3.50 -1.87
CA VAL A 79 -27.54 -3.25 -0.67
C VAL A 79 -26.64 -3.38 0.54
N HIS A 80 -26.19 -2.22 1.03
CA HIS A 80 -25.46 -2.09 2.29
C HIS A 80 -26.47 -2.22 3.43
N GLU A 81 -26.57 -3.39 4.04
CA GLU A 81 -27.38 -3.61 5.23
C GLU A 81 -26.64 -3.06 6.46
N TYR A 82 -27.02 -1.85 6.90
CA TYR A 82 -26.62 -1.32 8.21
C TYR A 82 -27.48 -1.97 9.30
N LYS A 83 -26.86 -2.69 10.23
CA LYS A 83 -27.54 -3.17 11.45
C LYS A 83 -27.40 -2.15 12.58
N PRO A 84 -28.50 -1.75 13.26
CA PRO A 84 -28.42 -0.94 14.47
C PRO A 84 -28.05 -1.81 15.67
N CYS A 85 -27.12 -1.32 16.50
CA CYS A 85 -26.76 -1.95 17.78
C CYS A 85 -27.94 -1.87 18.76
N THR A 86 -28.27 -3.00 19.38
CA THR A 86 -29.10 -3.10 20.59
C THR A 86 -28.23 -3.22 21.83
#